data_AF-A0A6N6S2K7-F1
#
_entry.id   AF-A0A6N6S2K7-F1
#
_cell.length_a   1.000
_cell.length_b   1.000
_cell.length_c   1.000
_cell.angle_alpha   90.00
_cell.angle_beta   90.00
_cell.angle_gamma   90.00
#
_symmetry.space_group_name_H-M   'P 1'
#
loop_
_entity.id
_entity.type
_entity.pdbx_description
1 polymer ?
#
loop_
_entity_poly.entity_id
_entity_poly.type
_entity_poly.pdbx_seq_one_letter_code
_entity_poly.pdbx_strand_id
1 'polypeptide(L)'
;MPDKTPMLRQYLAVKKEYPDSILFFRLGDFYEMFYEDAKVASKVLGIALTSRNKSDKNPVPLCGVPHHSAEPYITKLLKSGHKVAVCEQVEDPKSAKGVVKRKVVRVLTPGAVLDSENLDSKSNNYLASVYA
;
A
#
# COMPACT_ATOMS: atom_id res chain seq x y z
N MET A 1 -21.37 13.50 1.92
CA MET A 1 -20.71 12.18 1.81
C MET A 1 -20.41 11.65 3.22
N PRO A 2 -21.38 11.07 3.96
CA PRO A 2 -21.21 10.83 5.40
C PRO A 2 -20.69 9.44 5.80
N ASP A 3 -20.84 8.39 4.99
CA ASP A 3 -20.74 7.01 5.50
C ASP A 3 -19.39 6.30 5.24
N LYS A 4 -18.27 7.00 5.45
CA LYS A 4 -16.95 6.33 5.48
C LYS A 4 -16.39 6.33 6.90
N THR A 5 -15.99 5.15 7.37
CA THR A 5 -15.36 4.99 8.68
C THR A 5 -14.16 5.94 8.80
N PRO A 6 -13.85 6.45 10.00
CA PRO A 6 -12.70 7.34 10.21
C PRO A 6 -11.39 6.81 9.61
N MET A 7 -11.18 5.48 9.65
CA MET A 7 -10.03 4.83 9.01
C MET A 7 -10.05 4.95 7.49
N LEU A 8 -11.18 4.64 6.82
CA LEU A 8 -11.26 4.73 5.35
C LEU A 8 -11.13 6.17 4.86
N ARG A 9 -11.58 7.15 5.65
CA ARG A 9 -11.31 8.57 5.37
C ARG A 9 -9.81 8.87 5.41
N GLN A 10 -9.09 8.37 6.41
CA GLN A 10 -7.64 8.51 6.49
C GLN A 10 -6.93 7.82 5.31
N TYR A 11 -7.34 6.61 4.94
CA TYR A 11 -6.80 5.90 3.77
C TYR A 11 -6.96 6.72 2.48
N LEU A 12 -8.17 7.23 2.22
CA LEU A 12 -8.44 8.02 1.01
C LEU A 12 -7.69 9.35 0.98
N ALA A 13 -7.50 9.99 2.14
CA ALA A 13 -6.69 11.19 2.24
C ALA A 13 -5.23 10.90 1.82
N VAL A 14 -4.62 9.84 2.38
CA VAL A 14 -3.26 9.43 2.01
C VAL A 14 -3.19 8.99 0.54
N LYS A 15 -4.18 8.23 0.05
CA LYS A 15 -4.22 7.78 -1.35
C LYS A 15 -4.31 8.94 -2.33
N LYS A 16 -4.94 10.06 -1.97
CA LYS A 16 -5.00 11.27 -2.80
C LYS A 16 -3.61 11.90 -3.01
N GLU A 17 -2.71 11.75 -2.05
CA GLU A 17 -1.32 12.22 -2.14
C GLU A 17 -0.46 11.28 -3.03
N TYR A 18 -0.83 10.00 -3.13
CA TYR A 18 -0.13 8.98 -3.91
C TYR A 18 -1.08 8.23 -4.87
N PRO A 19 -1.71 8.92 -5.84
CA PRO A 19 -2.77 8.35 -6.66
C PRO A 19 -2.29 7.20 -7.56
N ASP A 20 -1.03 7.24 -7.99
CA ASP A 20 -0.40 6.31 -8.92
C ASP A 20 0.28 5.10 -8.26
N SER A 21 0.26 5.03 -6.94
CA SER A 21 0.98 4.01 -6.16
C SER A 21 0.02 3.10 -5.41
N ILE A 22 0.29 1.80 -5.38
CA ILE A 22 -0.45 0.87 -4.50
C ILE A 22 -0.12 1.22 -3.05
N LEU A 23 -1.13 1.61 -2.28
CA LEU A 23 -0.96 2.05 -0.91
C LEU A 23 -1.02 0.86 0.06
N PHE A 24 0.14 0.47 0.58
CA PHE A 24 0.26 -0.47 1.69
C PHE A 24 -0.07 0.28 2.98
N PHE A 25 -1.30 0.15 3.46
CA PHE A 25 -1.79 0.89 4.62
C PHE A 25 -1.72 0.03 5.88
N ARG A 26 -0.88 0.41 6.84
CA ARG A 26 -0.65 -0.35 8.06
C ARG A 26 -1.89 -0.39 8.96
N LEU A 27 -2.43 -1.58 9.18
CA LEU A 27 -3.54 -1.86 10.09
C LEU A 27 -3.21 -3.06 10.96
N GLY A 28 -2.85 -2.82 12.24
CA GLY A 28 -2.49 -3.90 13.15
C GLY A 28 -1.25 -4.60 12.62
N ASP A 29 -1.32 -5.92 12.41
CA ASP A 29 -0.22 -6.73 11.85
C ASP A 29 -0.26 -6.94 10.33
N PHE A 30 -1.14 -6.23 9.62
CA PHE A 30 -1.23 -6.30 8.16
C PHE A 30 -0.92 -4.98 7.48
N TYR A 31 -0.47 -5.07 6.23
CA TYR A 31 -0.68 -4.01 5.25
C TYR A 31 -1.94 -4.35 4.47
N GLU A 32 -2.93 -3.47 4.55
CA GLU A 32 -4.19 -3.59 3.84
C GLU A 32 -4.22 -2.61 2.66
N MET A 33 -4.77 -3.06 1.54
CA MET A 33 -5.06 -2.26 0.35
C MET A 33 -6.55 -2.29 0.12
N PHE A 34 -7.14 -1.16 -0.31
CA PHE A 34 -8.58 -1.03 -0.49
C PHE A 34 -8.93 -0.61 -1.92
N TYR A 35 -10.20 -0.79 -2.30
CA TYR A 35 -10.75 -0.34 -3.58
C TYR A 35 -9.97 -0.90 -4.79
N GLU A 36 -9.51 -0.04 -5.71
CA GLU A 36 -8.78 -0.47 -6.90
C GLU A 36 -7.39 -1.02 -6.56
N ASP A 37 -6.71 -0.46 -5.56
CA ASP A 37 -5.41 -1.00 -5.10
C ASP A 37 -5.58 -2.46 -4.66
N ALA A 38 -6.69 -2.78 -3.97
CA ALA A 38 -6.98 -4.15 -3.55
C ALA A 38 -7.15 -5.10 -4.74
N LYS A 39 -7.90 -4.69 -5.76
CA LYS A 39 -8.16 -5.51 -6.95
C LYS A 39 -6.89 -5.76 -7.75
N VAL A 40 -6.10 -4.71 -7.98
CA VAL A 40 -4.82 -4.80 -8.71
C VAL A 40 -3.84 -5.67 -7.93
N ALA A 41 -3.62 -5.36 -6.65
CA ALA A 41 -2.68 -6.10 -5.82
C ALA A 41 -3.09 -7.56 -5.65
N SER A 42 -4.38 -7.85 -5.44
CA SER A 42 -4.87 -9.24 -5.38
C SER A 42 -4.48 -10.04 -6.62
N LYS A 43 -4.70 -9.48 -7.81
CA LYS A 43 -4.41 -10.15 -9.09
C LYS A 43 -2.91 -10.36 -9.29
N VAL A 44 -2.10 -9.32 -9.06
CA VAL A 44 -0.64 -9.38 -9.27
C VAL A 44 0.00 -10.31 -8.24
N LEU A 45 -0.39 -10.17 -6.97
CA LEU A 45 0.21 -10.94 -5.89
C LEU A 45 -0.30 -12.39 -5.84
N GLY A 46 -1.51 -12.65 -6.35
CA GLY A 46 -2.17 -13.95 -6.24
C GLY A 46 -2.74 -14.19 -4.83
N ILE A 47 -3.18 -13.12 -4.16
CA ILE A 47 -3.76 -13.17 -2.82
C ILE A 47 -5.28 -12.98 -2.86
N ALA A 48 -5.95 -13.45 -1.82
CA ALA A 48 -7.41 -13.39 -1.72
C ALA A 48 -7.91 -11.94 -1.76
N LEU A 49 -8.82 -11.65 -2.71
CA LEU A 49 -9.63 -10.45 -2.69
C LEU A 49 -10.86 -10.70 -1.81
N THR A 50 -10.98 -9.92 -0.76
CA THR A 50 -12.10 -9.96 0.18
C THR A 50 -12.83 -8.62 0.15
N SER A 51 -13.77 -8.43 1.06
CA SER A 51 -14.41 -7.14 1.25
C SER A 51 -14.68 -6.86 2.71
N ARG A 52 -14.55 -5.58 3.05
CA ARG A 52 -14.92 -5.04 4.35
C ARG A 52 -16.39 -4.65 4.34
N ASN A 53 -17.09 -4.93 5.44
CA ASN A 53 -18.53 -4.72 5.60
C ASN A 53 -19.35 -5.46 4.53
N LYS A 54 -19.19 -6.80 4.46
CA LYS A 54 -19.91 -7.66 3.49
C LYS A 54 -21.43 -7.51 3.50
N SER A 55 -22.00 -7.09 4.64
CA SER A 55 -23.44 -6.93 4.83
C SER A 55 -23.97 -5.54 4.46
N ASP A 56 -23.09 -4.61 4.04
CA ASP A 56 -23.47 -3.26 3.64
C ASP A 56 -23.80 -3.21 2.14
N LYS A 57 -24.59 -2.21 1.72
CA LYS A 57 -24.99 -2.04 0.31
C LYS A 57 -23.81 -1.80 -0.63
N ASN A 58 -22.69 -1.27 -0.10
CA ASN A 58 -21.48 -0.97 -0.86
C ASN A 58 -20.23 -1.54 -0.16
N PRO A 59 -19.95 -2.85 -0.30
CA PRO A 59 -18.80 -3.47 0.34
C PRO A 59 -17.50 -2.92 -0.26
N VAL A 60 -16.49 -2.67 0.59
CA VAL A 60 -15.21 -2.11 0.15
C VAL A 60 -14.26 -3.26 -0.19
N PRO A 61 -13.77 -3.41 -1.44
CA PRO A 61 -12.77 -4.42 -1.79
C PRO A 61 -11.51 -4.26 -0.94
N LEU A 62 -10.96 -5.38 -0.50
CA LEU A 62 -9.84 -5.45 0.44
C LEU A 62 -8.95 -6.65 0.13
N CYS A 63 -7.65 -6.44 0.14
CA CYS A 63 -6.68 -7.53 0.28
C CYS A 63 -5.54 -7.06 1.19
N GLY A 64 -4.77 -8.00 1.73
CA GLY A 64 -3.70 -7.64 2.64
C GLY A 64 -2.62 -8.70 2.76
N VAL A 65 -1.46 -8.28 3.26
CA VAL A 65 -0.29 -9.11 3.50
C VAL A 65 0.26 -8.86 4.91
N PRO A 66 0.85 -9.86 5.57
CA PRO A 66 1.48 -9.65 6.88
C PRO A 66 2.66 -8.68 6.74
N HIS A 67 2.78 -7.70 7.65
CA HIS A 67 3.81 -6.67 7.47
C HIS A 67 5.24 -7.18 7.62
N HIS A 68 5.46 -8.13 8.53
CA HIS A 68 6.78 -8.69 8.80
C HIS A 68 7.31 -9.47 7.59
N SER A 69 6.44 -9.84 6.65
CA SER A 69 6.79 -10.52 5.41
C SER A 69 6.29 -9.75 4.18
N ALA A 70 6.21 -8.42 4.26
CA ALA A 70 5.70 -7.59 3.17
C ALA A 70 6.68 -7.47 2.00
N GLU A 71 7.99 -7.53 2.26
CA GLU A 71 9.04 -7.28 1.26
C GLU A 71 8.87 -8.10 -0.03
N PRO A 72 8.70 -9.44 0.01
CA PRO A 72 8.51 -10.22 -1.22
C PRO A 72 7.31 -9.79 -2.07
N TYR A 73 6.23 -9.31 -1.43
CA TYR A 73 5.05 -8.82 -2.13
C TYR A 73 5.33 -7.46 -2.78
N ILE A 74 6.03 -6.58 -2.07
CA ILE A 74 6.49 -5.30 -2.59
C ILE A 74 7.38 -5.53 -3.81
N THR A 75 8.37 -6.43 -3.73
CA THR A 75 9.22 -6.83 -4.86
C THR A 75 8.40 -7.24 -6.08
N LYS A 76 7.39 -8.08 -5.87
CA LYS A 76 6.55 -8.61 -6.96
C LYS A 76 5.73 -7.52 -7.63
N LEU A 77 5.22 -6.54 -6.87
CA LEU A 77 4.52 -5.38 -7.41
C LEU A 77 5.47 -4.48 -8.22
N LEU A 78 6.66 -4.21 -7.70
CA LEU A 78 7.68 -3.39 -8.38
C LEU A 78 8.12 -4.03 -9.70
N LYS A 79 8.41 -5.33 -9.71
CA LYS A 79 8.74 -6.10 -10.92
C LYS A 79 7.60 -6.14 -11.94
N SER A 80 6.37 -5.98 -11.48
CA SER A 80 5.18 -5.88 -12.34
C SER A 80 4.90 -4.44 -12.81
N GLY A 81 5.79 -3.48 -12.50
CA GLY A 81 5.71 -2.09 -12.93
C GLY A 81 4.87 -1.18 -12.03
N HIS A 82 4.43 -1.65 -10.86
CA HIS A 82 3.65 -0.84 -9.92
C HIS A 82 4.53 -0.11 -8.91
N LYS A 83 4.22 1.16 -8.66
CA LYS A 83 4.77 1.91 -7.51
C LYS A 83 4.07 1.47 -6.22
N VAL A 84 4.78 1.47 -5.11
CA VAL A 84 4.24 1.09 -3.79
C VAL A 84 4.52 2.19 -2.78
N ALA A 85 3.48 2.68 -2.12
CA ALA A 85 3.60 3.62 -1.00
C ALA A 85 3.35 2.87 0.31
N VAL A 86 4.31 2.89 1.24
CA VAL A 86 4.21 2.22 2.54
C VAL A 86 3.82 3.24 3.59
N CYS A 87 2.62 3.08 4.15
CA CYS A 87 2.03 3.96 5.14
C CYS A 87 2.01 3.28 6.51
N GLU A 88 2.80 3.81 7.46
CA GLU A 88 3.01 3.24 8.79
C GLU A 88 2.21 3.95 9.87
N GLN A 89 2.01 3.26 10.99
CA GLN A 89 1.50 3.85 12.23
C GLN A 89 2.64 4.58 12.95
N VAL A 90 2.54 5.91 13.05
CA VAL A 90 3.59 6.76 13.64
C VAL A 90 3.32 7.15 15.09
N GLU A 91 2.25 6.61 15.66
CA GLU A 91 1.82 6.85 17.03
C GLU A 91 1.54 5.49 17.69
N ASP A 92 1.87 5.38 18.98
CA ASP A 92 1.57 4.18 19.75
C ASP A 92 0.04 4.02 19.87
N PRO A 93 -0.54 2.89 19.42
CA PRO A 93 -1.97 2.62 19.56
C PRO A 93 -2.49 2.73 20.99
N LYS A 94 -1.64 2.52 22.00
CA LYS A 94 -2.01 2.58 23.42
C LYS A 94 -2.17 4.01 23.93
N SER A 95 -1.50 4.98 23.32
CA SER A 95 -1.56 6.40 23.71
C SER A 95 -2.47 7.23 22.81
N ALA A 96 -2.87 6.68 21.65
CA ALA A 96 -3.69 7.36 20.67
C ALA A 96 -5.13 7.59 21.16
N LYS A 97 -5.60 8.84 21.08
CA LYS A 97 -7.04 9.17 21.23
C LYS A 97 -7.71 9.15 19.87
N GLY A 98 -8.41 8.06 19.54
CA GLY A 98 -9.15 7.91 18.29
C GLY A 98 -8.41 7.08 17.24
N VAL A 99 -8.39 7.54 15.98
CA VAL A 99 -7.69 6.81 14.90
C VAL A 99 -6.20 7.13 14.97
N VAL A 100 -5.37 6.09 15.12
CA VAL A 100 -3.91 6.18 15.14
C VAL A 100 -3.38 7.00 13.96
N LYS A 101 -2.46 7.92 14.23
CA LYS A 101 -1.82 8.71 13.17
C LYS A 101 -0.99 7.82 12.24
N ARG A 102 -1.13 8.05 10.94
CA ARG A 102 -0.40 7.34 9.90
C ARG A 102 0.31 8.29 8.95
N LYS A 103 1.47 7.87 8.45
CA LYS A 103 2.24 8.61 7.45
C LYS A 103 2.90 7.66 6.46
N VAL A 104 3.02 8.09 5.22
CA VAL A 104 3.87 7.39 4.25
C VAL A 104 5.33 7.60 4.65
N VAL A 105 6.04 6.51 4.90
CA VAL A 105 7.45 6.53 5.31
C VAL A 105 8.37 6.14 4.17
N ARG A 106 7.86 5.44 3.16
CA ARG A 106 8.64 4.95 2.03
C ARG A 106 7.77 4.92 0.78
N VAL A 107 8.32 5.40 -0.33
CA VAL A 107 7.74 5.25 -1.67
C VAL A 107 8.74 4.50 -2.52
N LEU A 108 8.32 3.37 -3.05
CA LEU A 108 9.15 2.48 -3.86
C LEU A 108 8.67 2.56 -5.30
N THR A 109 9.61 2.78 -6.22
CA THR A 109 9.33 2.81 -7.65
C THR A 109 10.30 1.87 -8.37
N PRO A 110 9.93 1.27 -9.52
CA PRO A 110 10.78 0.31 -10.21
C PRO A 110 12.20 0.83 -10.51
N GLY A 111 12.34 2.12 -10.85
CA GLY A 111 13.63 2.76 -11.15
C GLY A 111 14.37 3.35 -9.95
N ALA A 112 13.77 3.36 -8.75
CA ALA A 112 14.37 3.90 -7.52
C ALA A 112 14.24 2.89 -6.37
N VAL A 113 14.67 1.66 -6.64
CA VAL A 113 14.73 0.59 -5.65
C VAL A 113 16.08 0.68 -4.94
N LEU A 114 16.06 0.80 -3.61
CA LEU A 114 17.27 0.91 -2.79
C LEU A 114 17.65 -0.41 -2.09
N ASP A 115 16.68 -1.30 -1.90
CA ASP A 115 16.92 -2.56 -1.20
C ASP A 115 17.63 -3.56 -2.14
N SER A 116 18.76 -4.09 -1.70
CA SER A 116 19.58 -5.03 -2.48
C SER A 116 18.82 -6.30 -2.86
N GLU A 117 17.88 -6.73 -2.02
CA GLU A 117 16.99 -7.88 -2.28
C GLU A 117 16.09 -7.68 -3.51
N ASN A 118 15.84 -6.42 -3.86
CA ASN A 118 14.99 -6.01 -4.97
C ASN A 118 15.79 -5.64 -6.23
N LEU A 119 17.12 -5.66 -6.16
CA LEU A 119 18.05 -5.37 -7.27
C LEU A 119 18.70 -6.66 -7.78
N ASP A 120 18.89 -6.76 -9.09
CA ASP A 120 19.71 -7.82 -9.68
C ASP A 120 21.18 -7.38 -9.68
N SER A 121 22.03 -8.14 -8.98
CA SER A 121 23.45 -7.82 -8.84
C SER A 121 24.24 -7.85 -10.16
N LYS A 122 23.65 -8.44 -11.22
CA LYS A 122 24.27 -8.53 -12.55
C LYS A 122 23.79 -7.46 -13.52
N SER A 123 22.87 -6.59 -13.11
CA SER A 123 22.31 -5.56 -13.99
C SER A 123 22.18 -4.20 -13.30
N ASN A 124 22.24 -3.14 -14.10
CA ASN A 124 22.10 -1.78 -13.61
C ASN A 124 20.61 -1.40 -13.56
N ASN A 125 20.20 -0.73 -12.49
CA ASN A 125 18.87 -0.10 -12.39
C ASN A 125 18.99 1.40 -12.62
N TYR A 126 18.43 1.90 -13.72
CA TYR A 126 18.58 3.30 -14.12
C TYR A 126 17.32 4.11 -13.87
N LEU A 127 17.50 5.36 -13.43
CA LEU A 127 16.48 6.39 -13.43
C LEU A 127 16.89 7.47 -14.44
N ALA A 128 15.98 7.82 -15.35
CA ALA A 128 16.22 8.85 -16.36
C ALA A 128 15.07 9.86 -16.37
N SER A 129 15.39 11.10 -16.72
CA SER A 129 14.42 12.17 -16.96
C SER A 129 14.77 12.85 -18.28
N VAL A 130 13.76 13.12 -19.09
CA VAL A 130 13.87 13.88 -20.34
C VAL A 130 12.94 15.08 -20.24
N TYR A 131 13.42 16.25 -20.61
CA TYR A 131 12.67 17.51 -20.62
C TYR A 131 12.80 18.15 -22.00
N ALA A 132 11.72 18.73 -22.50
CA ALA A 132 11.63 19.42 -23.79
C ALA A 132 11.11 20.84 -23.57
#